data_AF-A0A973ASY0-F1
#
_entry.id   AF-A0A973ASY0-F1
#
_cell.length_a   1.000
_cell.length_b   1.000
_cell.length_c   1.000
_cell.angle_alpha   90.00
_cell.angle_beta   90.00
_cell.angle_gamma   90.00
#
_symmetry.space_group_name_H-M   'P 1'
#
loop_
_entity.id
_entity.type
_entity.pdbx_description
1 polymer ?
#
loop_
_entity_poly.entity_id
_entity_poly.type
_entity_poly.pdbx_seq_one_letter_code
_entity_poly.pdbx_strand_id
1 'polypeptide(L)'
;HDKDFKALLDLGKKTLQALSPKNTITNNVWIAKTPLDQDGLDLLAESGYGSILMLPNSSKSLGVFDNTARPYRLVSGTKTLSLHVVDPSYVAQISDLNNNSFIDASAIAAQLLAQRNKIESDGGTPSLRWIVLTSQYGSVVNSDLLHEVLLILKRVPLQISIQTLKNISMPRQDAFKPTLRPTNSTLFVDRIKDLDLLRTDLDKLKSSIGENSEQWAKWNERLLALSSENLSASDFADFIGQTRGELKALRTAVTLQEGTTFTLGSRESQLRLDLQNSSDQDMDVQVRVVSPKLRFTKSAAVIRVPANGSSELVVDVVALSNGLFPVEIRIFTADGLSQLGKKVEVSARVNAIAGLGQVVSGVAFLLLVTWWVAHIRRKYRKQVSKNHPVLRSKP
;
A
#
# COMPACT_ATOMS: atom_id res chain seq x y z
N HIS A 1 -12.65 -5.30 4.64
CA HIS A 1 -11.65 -6.39 4.65
C HIS A 1 -12.03 -7.59 3.78
N ASP A 2 -13.29 -7.74 3.35
CA ASP A 2 -13.68 -8.80 2.42
C ASP A 2 -12.87 -8.81 1.12
N LYS A 3 -12.50 -7.62 0.63
CA LYS A 3 -11.60 -7.46 -0.53
C LYS A 3 -10.20 -8.01 -0.24
N ASP A 4 -9.65 -7.75 0.95
CA ASP A 4 -8.33 -8.24 1.37
C ASP A 4 -8.34 -9.75 1.55
N PHE A 5 -9.39 -10.30 2.17
CA PHE A 5 -9.60 -11.74 2.30
C PHE A 5 -9.66 -12.43 0.93
N LYS A 6 -10.44 -11.89 0.00
CA LYS A 6 -10.53 -12.39 -1.38
C LYS A 6 -9.19 -12.27 -2.11
N ALA A 7 -8.47 -11.15 -1.94
CA ALA A 7 -7.15 -10.96 -2.53
C ALA A 7 -6.11 -11.97 -1.99
N LEU A 8 -6.09 -12.22 -0.68
CA LEU A 8 -5.26 -13.25 -0.06
C LEU A 8 -5.60 -14.65 -0.60
N LEU A 9 -6.88 -14.95 -0.71
CA LEU A 9 -7.34 -16.23 -1.22
C LEU A 9 -6.94 -16.44 -2.69
N ASP A 10 -7.08 -15.40 -3.52
CA ASP A 10 -6.70 -15.45 -4.92
C ASP A 10 -5.18 -15.49 -5.12
N LEU A 11 -4.41 -14.79 -4.26
CA LEU A 11 -2.96 -14.93 -4.23
C LEU A 11 -2.56 -16.37 -3.90
N GLY A 12 -3.15 -16.96 -2.83
CA GLY A 12 -2.89 -18.34 -2.45
C GLY A 12 -3.21 -19.34 -3.56
N LYS A 13 -4.35 -19.17 -4.25
CA LYS A 13 -4.71 -19.99 -5.42
C LYS A 13 -3.69 -19.84 -6.55
N LYS A 14 -3.31 -18.62 -6.92
CA LYS A 14 -2.33 -18.37 -7.99
C LYS A 14 -0.99 -19.03 -7.67
N THR A 15 -0.50 -18.87 -6.44
CA THR A 15 0.77 -19.48 -5.99
C THR A 15 0.70 -21.00 -6.06
N LEU A 16 -0.37 -21.62 -5.54
CA LEU A 16 -0.54 -23.07 -5.61
C LEU A 16 -0.73 -23.57 -7.05
N GLN A 17 -1.41 -22.82 -7.91
CA GLN A 17 -1.63 -23.20 -9.31
C GLN A 17 -0.32 -23.16 -10.09
N ALA A 18 0.56 -22.19 -9.80
CA ALA A 18 1.89 -22.12 -10.38
C ALA A 18 2.76 -23.33 -9.97
N LEU A 19 2.66 -23.77 -8.72
CA LEU A 19 3.38 -24.95 -8.21
C LEU A 19 2.79 -26.27 -8.72
N SER A 20 1.50 -26.30 -9.06
CA SER A 20 0.80 -27.50 -9.51
C SER A 20 -0.08 -27.23 -10.75
N PRO A 21 0.52 -26.95 -11.93
CA PRO A 21 -0.23 -26.50 -13.12
C PRO A 21 -1.25 -27.50 -13.64
N LYS A 22 -1.03 -28.80 -13.39
CA LYS A 22 -1.87 -29.91 -13.88
C LYS A 22 -3.09 -30.18 -13.01
N ASN A 23 -3.16 -29.61 -11.80
CA ASN A 23 -4.28 -29.83 -10.89
C ASN A 23 -5.20 -28.61 -10.86
N THR A 24 -6.51 -28.83 -10.83
CA THR A 24 -7.49 -27.77 -10.62
C THR A 24 -7.67 -27.52 -9.13
N ILE A 25 -7.39 -26.31 -8.68
CA ILE A 25 -7.63 -25.90 -7.29
C ILE A 25 -9.12 -25.58 -7.11
N THR A 26 -9.73 -26.20 -6.09
CA THR A 26 -11.16 -26.01 -5.76
C THR A 26 -11.33 -25.52 -4.32
N ASN A 27 -12.17 -24.52 -4.12
CA ASN A 27 -12.51 -23.96 -2.80
C ASN A 27 -13.64 -24.74 -2.10
N ASN A 28 -13.50 -26.07 -1.96
CA ASN A 28 -14.59 -26.86 -1.40
C ASN A 28 -14.61 -26.85 0.13
N VAL A 29 -13.43 -26.93 0.75
CA VAL A 29 -13.26 -27.13 2.19
C VAL A 29 -12.38 -26.05 2.80
N TRP A 30 -12.87 -25.41 3.85
CA TRP A 30 -12.08 -24.53 4.72
C TRP A 30 -11.62 -25.29 5.96
N ILE A 31 -10.33 -25.21 6.30
CA ILE A 31 -9.77 -25.80 7.52
C ILE A 31 -9.66 -24.70 8.58
N ALA A 32 -10.58 -24.69 9.54
CA ALA A 32 -10.60 -23.73 10.63
C ALA A 32 -9.63 -24.14 11.73
N LYS A 33 -8.61 -23.31 11.97
CA LYS A 33 -7.64 -23.45 13.07
C LYS A 33 -8.09 -22.70 14.32
N THR A 34 -8.77 -21.59 14.13
CA THR A 34 -9.35 -20.71 15.16
C THR A 34 -10.87 -20.85 15.18
N PRO A 35 -11.53 -20.53 16.31
CA PRO A 35 -12.99 -20.47 16.39
C PRO A 35 -13.59 -19.56 15.31
N LEU A 36 -14.72 -19.97 14.77
CA LEU A 36 -15.45 -19.22 13.74
C LEU A 36 -16.75 -18.66 14.33
N ASP A 37 -17.05 -17.40 14.04
CA ASP A 37 -18.34 -16.76 14.34
C ASP A 37 -19.24 -16.71 13.09
N GLN A 38 -20.42 -16.10 13.22
CA GLN A 38 -21.38 -16.02 12.13
C GLN A 38 -20.87 -15.16 10.95
N ASP A 39 -20.18 -14.05 11.24
CA ASP A 39 -19.66 -13.16 10.20
C ASP A 39 -18.57 -13.86 9.37
N GLY A 40 -17.68 -14.60 10.02
CA GLY A 40 -16.69 -15.43 9.33
C GLY A 40 -17.32 -16.55 8.50
N LEU A 41 -18.39 -17.18 9.01
CA LEU A 41 -19.14 -18.19 8.25
C LEU A 41 -19.77 -17.58 6.99
N ASP A 42 -20.35 -16.39 7.09
CA ASP A 42 -20.98 -15.69 5.98
C ASP A 42 -19.95 -15.34 4.89
N LEU A 43 -18.79 -14.82 5.29
CA LEU A 43 -17.68 -14.54 4.38
C LEU A 43 -17.18 -15.79 3.63
N LEU A 44 -17.08 -16.93 4.32
CA LEU A 44 -16.68 -18.20 3.70
C LEU A 44 -17.75 -18.71 2.72
N ALA A 45 -19.03 -18.60 3.09
CA ALA A 45 -20.14 -19.00 2.24
C ALA A 45 -20.24 -18.15 0.96
N GLU A 46 -19.97 -16.85 1.05
CA GLU A 46 -19.87 -15.95 -0.09
C GLU A 46 -18.65 -16.25 -0.97
N SER A 47 -17.54 -16.68 -0.36
CA SER A 47 -16.30 -17.02 -1.05
C SER A 47 -16.33 -18.41 -1.72
N GLY A 48 -17.47 -19.10 -1.66
CA GLY A 48 -17.75 -20.34 -2.38
C GLY A 48 -17.43 -21.63 -1.62
N TYR A 49 -17.12 -21.55 -0.32
CA TYR A 49 -16.88 -22.74 0.50
C TYR A 49 -18.19 -23.47 0.83
N GLY A 50 -18.19 -24.79 0.64
CA GLY A 50 -19.34 -25.67 0.93
C GLY A 50 -19.20 -26.50 2.21
N SER A 51 -17.96 -26.66 2.69
CA SER A 51 -17.65 -27.42 3.89
C SER A 51 -16.60 -26.73 4.75
N ILE A 52 -16.72 -26.88 6.05
CA ILE A 52 -15.80 -26.39 7.07
C ILE A 52 -15.35 -27.58 7.90
N LEU A 53 -14.04 -27.76 8.02
CA LEU A 53 -13.40 -28.69 8.93
C LEU A 53 -12.82 -27.91 10.10
N MET A 54 -13.36 -28.10 11.29
CA MET A 54 -12.86 -27.50 12.52
C MET A 54 -11.84 -28.43 13.20
N LEU A 55 -10.61 -27.92 13.34
CA LEU A 55 -9.57 -28.57 14.16
C LEU A 55 -9.93 -28.54 15.65
N PRO A 56 -9.31 -29.40 16.49
CA PRO A 56 -9.69 -29.54 17.90
C PRO A 56 -9.72 -28.23 18.69
N ASN A 57 -8.84 -27.28 18.40
CA ASN A 57 -8.85 -25.98 19.09
C ASN A 57 -10.00 -25.07 18.63
N SER A 58 -10.35 -25.08 17.35
CA SER A 58 -11.45 -24.27 16.81
C SER A 58 -12.82 -24.78 17.26
N SER A 59 -13.00 -26.11 17.38
CA SER A 59 -14.28 -26.72 17.72
C SER A 59 -14.63 -26.64 19.20
N LYS A 60 -13.66 -26.42 20.10
CA LYS A 60 -13.87 -26.24 21.55
C LYS A 60 -14.93 -25.18 21.89
N SER A 61 -15.01 -24.12 21.10
CA SER A 61 -15.99 -23.04 21.30
C SER A 61 -17.44 -23.50 21.16
N LEU A 62 -17.66 -24.57 20.39
CA LEU A 62 -18.98 -25.15 20.12
C LEU A 62 -19.42 -26.17 21.18
N GLY A 63 -18.53 -26.53 22.11
CA GLY A 63 -18.80 -27.49 23.18
C GLY A 63 -18.53 -28.94 22.78
N VAL A 64 -19.21 -29.87 23.45
CA VAL A 64 -19.05 -31.31 23.23
C VAL A 64 -20.01 -31.77 22.15
N PHE A 65 -19.49 -32.52 21.18
CA PHE A 65 -20.26 -33.13 20.11
C PHE A 65 -20.71 -34.53 20.50
N ASP A 66 -21.96 -34.87 20.20
CA ASP A 66 -22.54 -36.19 20.44
C ASP A 66 -21.90 -37.27 19.56
N ASN A 67 -21.53 -36.93 18.33
CA ASN A 67 -20.92 -37.85 17.38
C ASN A 67 -20.12 -37.10 16.31
N THR A 68 -18.80 -37.04 16.49
CA THR A 68 -17.84 -36.43 15.55
C THR A 68 -17.80 -37.10 14.18
N ALA A 69 -18.31 -38.34 14.06
CA ALA A 69 -18.36 -39.06 12.79
C ALA A 69 -19.53 -38.64 11.87
N ARG A 70 -20.37 -37.67 12.29
CA ARG A 70 -21.49 -37.15 11.50
C ARG A 70 -21.22 -35.69 11.08
N PRO A 71 -21.56 -35.30 9.84
CA PRO A 71 -21.57 -33.90 9.47
C PRO A 71 -22.66 -33.13 10.23
N TYR A 72 -22.29 -31.97 10.74
CA TYR A 72 -23.19 -30.98 11.33
C TYR A 72 -23.57 -29.92 10.29
N ARG A 73 -24.59 -29.13 10.60
CA ARG A 73 -25.11 -28.11 9.68
C ARG A 73 -24.71 -26.71 10.13
N LEU A 74 -24.14 -25.93 9.21
CA LEU A 74 -23.98 -24.48 9.37
C LEU A 74 -24.84 -23.77 8.32
N VAL A 75 -25.36 -22.59 8.67
CA VAL A 75 -26.28 -21.84 7.81
C VAL A 75 -25.83 -20.39 7.70
N SER A 76 -25.72 -19.92 6.47
CA SER A 76 -25.42 -18.54 6.11
C SER A 76 -26.49 -18.05 5.14
N GLY A 77 -27.41 -17.21 5.61
CA GLY A 77 -28.60 -16.82 4.84
C GLY A 77 -29.38 -18.04 4.34
N THR A 78 -29.41 -18.23 3.01
CA THR A 78 -30.06 -19.38 2.35
C THR A 78 -29.11 -20.55 2.06
N LYS A 79 -27.80 -20.38 2.26
CA LYS A 79 -26.79 -21.40 2.01
C LYS A 79 -26.61 -22.29 3.23
N THR A 80 -26.54 -23.60 2.98
CA THR A 80 -26.20 -24.61 3.99
C THR A 80 -24.79 -25.13 3.73
N LEU A 81 -23.96 -25.08 4.76
CA LEU A 81 -22.58 -25.55 4.76
C LEU A 81 -22.46 -26.79 5.66
N SER A 82 -21.52 -27.67 5.32
CA SER A 82 -21.21 -28.88 6.08
C SER A 82 -20.16 -28.57 7.13
N LEU A 83 -20.40 -28.90 8.40
CA LEU A 83 -19.40 -28.79 9.46
C LEU A 83 -18.90 -30.17 9.85
N HIS A 84 -17.59 -30.36 9.77
CA HIS A 84 -16.87 -31.53 10.22
C HIS A 84 -16.00 -31.16 11.40
N VAL A 85 -15.97 -32.03 12.40
CA VAL A 85 -15.17 -31.84 13.60
C VAL A 85 -14.24 -33.04 13.73
N VAL A 86 -12.99 -32.75 14.07
CA VAL A 86 -11.97 -33.78 14.29
C VAL A 86 -12.37 -34.63 15.49
N ASP A 87 -12.24 -35.95 15.35
CA ASP A 87 -12.50 -36.89 16.44
C ASP A 87 -11.36 -36.81 17.47
N PRO A 88 -11.63 -36.35 18.72
CA PRO A 88 -10.60 -36.16 19.72
C PRO A 88 -9.92 -37.46 20.15
N SER A 89 -10.55 -38.63 19.94
CA SER A 89 -10.01 -39.93 20.34
C SER A 89 -8.67 -40.26 19.68
N TYR A 90 -8.42 -39.76 18.47
CA TYR A 90 -7.20 -40.05 17.71
C TYR A 90 -6.16 -38.93 17.79
N VAL A 91 -6.53 -37.73 18.24
CA VAL A 91 -5.69 -36.54 18.16
C VAL A 91 -4.38 -36.70 18.91
N ALA A 92 -4.40 -37.27 20.12
CA ALA A 92 -3.20 -37.43 20.93
C ALA A 92 -2.18 -38.37 20.27
N GLN A 93 -2.64 -39.53 19.76
CA GLN A 93 -1.78 -40.51 19.10
C GLN A 93 -1.21 -39.99 17.78
N ILE A 94 -2.01 -39.26 17.01
CA ILE A 94 -1.60 -38.67 15.72
C ILE A 94 -0.66 -37.48 15.89
N SER A 95 -0.77 -36.74 17.00
CA SER A 95 0.05 -35.56 17.26
C SER A 95 1.47 -35.89 17.76
N ASP A 96 1.69 -37.11 18.24
CA ASP A 96 3.01 -37.53 18.70
C ASP A 96 3.91 -37.89 17.51
N LEU A 97 4.93 -37.07 17.27
CA LEU A 97 5.88 -37.27 16.16
C LEU A 97 6.86 -38.42 16.41
N ASN A 98 7.06 -38.82 17.67
CA ASN A 98 7.91 -39.96 18.03
C ASN A 98 7.18 -41.29 17.89
N ASN A 99 5.87 -41.22 17.69
CA ASN A 99 5.04 -42.39 17.48
C ASN A 99 5.25 -42.93 16.07
N ASN A 100 6.15 -43.92 15.93
CA ASN A 100 6.43 -44.64 14.70
C ASN A 100 6.29 -46.16 14.88
N SER A 101 5.73 -46.61 16.01
CA SER A 101 5.68 -48.02 16.32
C SER A 101 4.56 -48.70 15.54
N PHE A 102 4.84 -49.90 15.02
CA PHE A 102 3.81 -50.74 14.41
C PHE A 102 2.65 -51.04 15.38
N ILE A 103 2.92 -51.02 16.69
CA ILE A 103 1.93 -51.24 17.75
C ILE A 103 0.90 -50.09 17.76
N ASP A 104 1.37 -48.85 17.69
CA ASP A 104 0.49 -47.68 17.69
C ASP A 104 -0.30 -47.57 16.39
N ALA A 105 0.33 -47.86 15.24
CA ALA A 105 -0.37 -47.97 13.97
C ALA A 105 -1.48 -49.04 14.02
N SER A 106 -1.18 -50.20 14.62
CA SER A 106 -2.15 -51.28 14.83
C SER A 106 -3.28 -50.86 15.77
N ALA A 107 -2.97 -50.09 16.82
CA ALA A 107 -3.97 -49.57 17.75
C ALA A 107 -4.94 -48.60 17.07
N ILE A 108 -4.43 -47.64 16.29
CA ILE A 108 -5.26 -46.70 15.52
C ILE A 108 -6.15 -47.46 14.53
N ALA A 109 -5.59 -48.38 13.76
CA ALA A 109 -6.35 -49.18 12.80
C ALA A 109 -7.44 -50.02 13.49
N ALA A 110 -7.12 -50.68 14.61
CA ALA A 110 -8.08 -51.45 15.39
C ALA A 110 -9.21 -50.58 15.96
N GLN A 111 -8.90 -49.38 16.46
CA GLN A 111 -9.90 -48.42 16.95
C GLN A 111 -10.85 -47.96 15.84
N LEU A 112 -10.33 -47.65 14.64
CA LEU A 112 -11.16 -47.28 13.50
C LEU A 112 -12.13 -48.40 13.09
N LEU A 113 -11.64 -49.65 13.08
CA LEU A 113 -12.46 -50.83 12.79
C LEU A 113 -13.50 -51.07 13.89
N ALA A 114 -13.12 -50.91 15.16
CA ALA A 114 -14.04 -51.01 16.29
C ALA A 114 -15.14 -49.94 16.24
N GLN A 115 -14.80 -48.69 15.92
CA GLN A 115 -15.76 -47.59 15.77
C GLN A 115 -16.73 -47.85 14.62
N ARG A 116 -16.25 -48.38 13.48
CA ARG A 116 -17.10 -48.83 12.38
C ARG A 116 -18.09 -49.92 12.83
N ASN A 117 -17.60 -50.96 13.50
CA ASN A 117 -18.45 -52.06 13.98
C ASN A 117 -19.48 -51.57 15.00
N LYS A 118 -19.10 -50.61 15.86
CA LYS A 118 -20.00 -49.96 16.80
C LYS A 118 -21.11 -49.17 16.09
N ILE A 119 -20.80 -48.48 14.99
CA ILE A 119 -21.81 -47.80 14.17
C ILE A 119 -22.82 -48.81 13.60
N GLU A 120 -22.36 -49.96 13.09
CA GLU A 120 -23.25 -51.01 12.59
C GLU A 120 -24.10 -51.64 13.69
N SER A 121 -23.50 -51.95 14.84
CA SER A 121 -24.23 -52.54 15.99
C SER A 121 -25.31 -51.61 16.54
N ASP A 122 -25.08 -50.30 16.44
CA ASP A 122 -26.04 -49.28 16.87
C ASP A 122 -27.11 -48.98 15.80
N GLY A 123 -27.18 -49.80 14.73
CA GLY A 123 -28.14 -49.65 13.63
C GLY A 123 -27.85 -48.50 12.68
N GLY A 124 -26.65 -47.91 12.76
CA GLY A 124 -26.19 -46.86 11.85
C GLY A 124 -25.63 -47.40 10.54
N THR A 125 -25.55 -46.53 9.53
CA THR A 125 -24.92 -46.84 8.24
C THR A 125 -23.49 -46.31 8.20
N PRO A 126 -22.44 -47.16 8.19
CA PRO A 126 -21.05 -46.69 8.20
C PRO A 126 -20.67 -45.83 7.00
N SER A 127 -21.25 -46.07 5.83
CA SER A 127 -20.99 -45.28 4.63
C SER A 127 -21.47 -43.82 4.73
N LEU A 128 -22.30 -43.50 5.72
CA LEU A 128 -22.76 -42.14 6.03
C LEU A 128 -21.96 -41.50 7.19
N ARG A 129 -20.85 -42.11 7.59
CA ARG A 129 -19.99 -41.66 8.69
C ARG A 129 -18.58 -41.36 8.19
N TRP A 130 -18.00 -40.30 8.71
CA TRP A 130 -16.72 -39.78 8.28
C TRP A 130 -15.87 -39.44 9.49
N ILE A 131 -14.67 -40.00 9.56
CA ILE A 131 -13.72 -39.67 10.62
C ILE A 131 -12.61 -38.85 9.98
N VAL A 132 -12.28 -37.72 10.61
CA VAL A 132 -11.16 -36.88 10.17
C VAL A 132 -10.01 -37.08 11.13
N LEU A 133 -8.87 -37.50 10.57
CA LEU A 133 -7.63 -37.76 11.28
C LEU A 133 -6.67 -36.60 11.04
N THR A 134 -6.24 -35.94 12.11
CA THR A 134 -5.28 -34.84 12.07
C THR A 134 -4.63 -34.67 13.43
N SER A 135 -3.45 -34.04 13.45
CA SER A 135 -2.85 -33.58 14.69
C SER A 135 -3.66 -32.43 15.30
N GLN A 136 -3.34 -32.10 16.55
CA GLN A 136 -4.05 -31.09 17.35
C GLN A 136 -4.10 -29.70 16.71
N TYR A 137 -3.08 -29.36 15.92
CA TYR A 137 -2.94 -28.05 15.25
C TYR A 137 -2.96 -28.14 13.73
N GLY A 138 -3.23 -29.32 13.16
CA GLY A 138 -3.09 -29.56 11.72
C GLY A 138 -1.65 -29.43 11.22
N SER A 139 -0.69 -29.71 12.12
CA SER A 139 0.72 -29.87 11.80
C SER A 139 0.97 -31.13 10.97
N VAL A 140 2.17 -31.23 10.39
CA VAL A 140 2.64 -32.44 9.73
C VAL A 140 2.57 -33.62 10.71
N VAL A 141 2.04 -34.74 10.23
CA VAL A 141 1.92 -36.00 10.97
C VAL A 141 3.10 -36.90 10.62
N ASN A 142 3.50 -37.79 11.54
CA ASN A 142 4.54 -38.79 11.28
C ASN A 142 4.16 -39.64 10.05
N SER A 143 5.02 -39.63 9.02
CA SER A 143 4.77 -40.31 7.75
C SER A 143 4.79 -41.83 7.86
N ASP A 144 5.65 -42.38 8.73
CA ASP A 144 5.81 -43.81 8.93
C ASP A 144 4.58 -44.38 9.65
N LEU A 145 4.08 -43.67 10.67
CA LEU A 145 2.83 -44.01 11.34
C LEU A 145 1.65 -44.04 10.36
N LEU A 146 1.49 -42.99 9.54
CA LEU A 146 0.43 -42.95 8.53
C LEU A 146 0.59 -44.07 7.51
N HIS A 147 1.81 -44.34 7.05
CA HIS A 147 2.08 -45.41 6.11
C HIS A 147 1.64 -46.77 6.67
N GLU A 148 2.03 -47.10 7.90
CA GLU A 148 1.68 -48.35 8.56
C GLU A 148 0.17 -48.48 8.81
N VAL A 149 -0.51 -47.41 9.28
CA VAL A 149 -1.97 -47.41 9.44
C VAL A 149 -2.66 -47.71 8.10
N LEU A 150 -2.23 -47.07 7.01
CA LEU A 150 -2.81 -47.28 5.68
C LEU A 150 -2.52 -48.69 5.16
N LEU A 151 -1.33 -49.24 5.43
CA LEU A 151 -0.98 -50.62 5.09
C LEU A 151 -1.88 -51.64 5.81
N ILE A 152 -2.10 -51.45 7.11
CA ILE A 152 -2.97 -52.33 7.92
C ILE A 152 -4.40 -52.25 7.40
N LEU A 153 -4.93 -51.05 7.19
CA LEU A 153 -6.30 -50.86 6.69
C LEU A 153 -6.49 -51.44 5.27
N LYS A 154 -5.47 -51.35 4.40
CA LYS A 154 -5.51 -51.94 3.05
C LYS A 154 -5.61 -53.47 3.09
N ARG A 155 -5.05 -54.12 4.12
CA ARG A 155 -5.12 -55.58 4.32
C ARG A 155 -6.47 -56.05 4.87
N VAL A 156 -7.34 -55.13 5.29
CA VAL A 156 -8.72 -55.41 5.74
C VAL A 156 -9.69 -54.89 4.67
N PRO A 157 -9.83 -55.59 3.52
CA PRO A 157 -10.58 -55.08 2.38
C PRO A 157 -12.05 -54.82 2.73
N LEU A 158 -12.59 -53.72 2.18
CA LEU A 158 -13.99 -53.30 2.21
C LEU A 158 -14.55 -52.79 3.56
N GLN A 159 -13.72 -52.61 4.58
CA GLN A 159 -14.21 -52.07 5.86
C GLN A 159 -14.11 -50.54 5.95
N ILE A 160 -13.00 -49.94 5.52
CA ILE A 160 -12.79 -48.49 5.59
C ILE A 160 -12.32 -47.97 4.21
N SER A 161 -12.97 -46.91 3.73
CA SER A 161 -12.54 -46.20 2.53
C SER A 161 -11.82 -44.91 2.92
N ILE A 162 -10.60 -44.74 2.40
CA ILE A 162 -9.90 -43.44 2.46
C ILE A 162 -10.50 -42.56 1.38
N GLN A 163 -10.85 -41.33 1.75
CA GLN A 163 -11.47 -40.36 0.87
C GLN A 163 -10.71 -39.05 0.92
N THR A 164 -10.70 -38.33 -0.19
CA THR A 164 -10.17 -36.96 -0.21
C THR A 164 -11.19 -35.99 0.37
N LEU A 165 -10.72 -34.87 0.92
CA LEU A 165 -11.60 -33.79 1.42
C LEU A 165 -12.49 -33.17 0.31
N LYS A 166 -12.28 -33.51 -0.96
CA LYS A 166 -13.13 -33.05 -2.06
C LYS A 166 -14.55 -33.65 -2.01
N ASN A 167 -14.70 -34.88 -1.53
CA ASN A 167 -15.95 -35.65 -1.61
C ASN A 167 -16.67 -35.76 -0.25
N ILE A 168 -16.51 -34.76 0.61
CA ILE A 168 -17.10 -34.77 1.94
C ILE A 168 -18.64 -34.77 1.84
N SER A 169 -19.29 -35.64 2.63
CA SER A 169 -20.75 -35.74 2.68
C SER A 169 -21.42 -34.46 3.18
N MET A 170 -22.49 -34.06 2.49
CA MET A 170 -23.38 -33.01 2.98
C MET A 170 -24.17 -33.46 4.21
N PRO A 171 -24.47 -32.54 5.15
CA PRO A 171 -25.33 -32.84 6.28
C PRO A 171 -26.75 -33.13 5.79
N ARG A 172 -27.45 -33.98 6.52
CA ARG A 172 -28.91 -34.13 6.35
C ARG A 172 -29.60 -32.83 6.76
N GLN A 173 -30.82 -32.60 6.28
CA GLN A 173 -31.58 -31.40 6.65
C GLN A 173 -31.93 -31.33 8.14
N ASP A 174 -32.12 -32.50 8.76
CA ASP A 174 -32.38 -32.69 10.19
C ASP A 174 -31.10 -32.73 11.06
N ALA A 175 -29.91 -32.55 10.46
CA ALA A 175 -28.67 -32.53 11.21
C ALA A 175 -28.61 -31.37 12.20
N PHE A 176 -28.03 -31.64 13.36
CA PHE A 176 -27.86 -30.64 14.42
C PHE A 176 -27.10 -29.42 13.91
N LYS A 177 -27.62 -28.24 14.26
CA LYS A 177 -27.05 -26.93 13.91
C LYS A 177 -26.39 -26.34 15.17
N PRO A 178 -25.06 -26.46 15.34
CA PRO A 178 -24.39 -25.80 16.44
C PRO A 178 -24.48 -24.28 16.32
N THR A 179 -24.57 -23.62 17.47
CA THR A 179 -24.55 -22.16 17.54
C THR A 179 -23.10 -21.67 17.54
N LEU A 180 -22.73 -20.88 16.55
CA LEU A 180 -21.44 -20.20 16.52
C LEU A 180 -21.43 -19.09 17.57
N ARG A 181 -20.40 -19.07 18.42
CA ARG A 181 -20.24 -18.03 19.44
C ARG A 181 -19.45 -16.86 18.85
N PRO A 182 -19.73 -15.62 19.27
CA PRO A 182 -18.88 -14.49 18.92
C PRO A 182 -17.43 -14.75 19.34
N THR A 183 -16.49 -14.51 18.43
CA THR A 183 -15.07 -14.66 18.71
C THR A 183 -14.54 -13.36 19.30
N ASN A 184 -13.63 -13.43 20.28
CA ASN A 184 -12.98 -12.24 20.81
C ASN A 184 -11.97 -11.70 19.78
N SER A 185 -12.34 -10.60 19.14
CA SER A 185 -11.60 -9.99 18.03
C SER A 185 -10.93 -8.65 18.40
N THR A 186 -10.85 -8.28 19.69
CA THR A 186 -10.33 -6.96 20.10
C THR A 186 -8.94 -6.65 19.56
N LEU A 187 -8.00 -7.59 19.70
CA LEU A 187 -6.65 -7.46 19.15
C LEU A 187 -6.65 -7.30 17.62
N PHE A 188 -7.58 -7.95 16.93
CA PHE A 188 -7.70 -7.88 15.47
C PHE A 188 -8.27 -6.53 15.04
N VAL A 189 -9.24 -5.98 15.77
CA VAL A 189 -9.81 -4.65 15.53
C VAL A 189 -8.74 -3.55 15.64
N ASP A 190 -7.88 -3.61 16.67
CA ASP A 190 -6.80 -2.65 16.83
C ASP A 190 -5.77 -2.75 15.69
N ARG A 191 -5.39 -3.98 15.29
CA ARG A 191 -4.49 -4.21 14.16
C ARG A 191 -5.07 -3.67 12.85
N ILE A 192 -6.36 -3.90 12.60
CA ILE A 192 -7.05 -3.37 11.42
C ILE A 192 -6.97 -1.84 11.40
N LYS A 193 -7.25 -1.20 12.54
CA LYS A 193 -7.21 0.26 12.65
C LYS A 193 -5.82 0.81 12.32
N ASP A 194 -4.76 0.17 12.84
CA ASP A 194 -3.39 0.56 12.55
C ASP A 194 -3.04 0.37 11.05
N LEU A 195 -3.55 -0.69 10.42
CA LEU A 195 -3.37 -0.93 8.99
C LEU A 195 -4.10 0.09 8.12
N ASP A 196 -5.33 0.45 8.46
CA ASP A 196 -6.10 1.43 7.72
C ASP A 196 -5.49 2.83 7.84
N LEU A 197 -4.97 3.18 9.02
CA LEU A 197 -4.18 4.40 9.20
C LEU A 197 -2.92 4.39 8.32
N LEU A 198 -2.18 3.28 8.30
CA LEU A 198 -0.98 3.15 7.47
C LEU A 198 -1.32 3.25 5.96
N ARG A 199 -2.39 2.59 5.50
CA ARG A 199 -2.89 2.69 4.12
C ARG A 199 -3.23 4.12 3.76
N THR A 200 -3.99 4.81 4.61
CA THR A 200 -4.35 6.22 4.40
C THR A 200 -3.11 7.11 4.30
N ASP A 201 -2.09 6.83 5.08
CA ASP A 201 -0.85 7.60 5.06
C ASP A 201 0.03 7.32 3.85
N LEU A 202 0.03 6.07 3.38
CA LEU A 202 0.67 5.62 2.15
C LEU A 202 -0.03 6.25 0.93
N ASP A 203 -1.35 6.21 0.86
CA ASP A 203 -2.14 6.75 -0.26
C ASP A 203 -1.85 8.23 -0.52
N LYS A 204 -1.45 9.00 0.51
CA LYS A 204 -1.02 10.40 0.34
C LYS A 204 0.19 10.55 -0.58
N LEU A 205 1.11 9.57 -0.62
CA LEU A 205 2.28 9.59 -1.52
C LEU A 205 1.98 9.05 -2.92
N LYS A 206 0.78 8.50 -3.15
CA LYS A 206 0.43 7.78 -4.37
C LYS A 206 0.61 8.64 -5.62
N SER A 207 0.24 9.91 -5.55
CA SER A 207 0.39 10.88 -6.64
C SER A 207 1.85 11.27 -6.93
N SER A 208 2.77 11.07 -5.99
CA SER A 208 4.18 11.46 -6.14
C SER A 208 5.12 10.36 -6.63
N ILE A 209 4.92 9.11 -6.21
CA ILE A 209 5.78 7.99 -6.62
C ILE A 209 5.19 7.25 -7.84
N GLY A 210 3.90 7.46 -8.11
CA GLY A 210 3.16 6.83 -9.20
C GLY A 210 2.79 5.38 -8.91
N GLU A 211 1.52 5.00 -9.15
CA GLU A 211 0.89 3.74 -8.67
C GLU A 211 1.59 2.46 -9.14
N ASN A 212 2.31 2.52 -10.26
CA ASN A 212 2.98 1.37 -10.88
C ASN A 212 4.46 1.24 -10.46
N SER A 213 4.91 2.01 -9.48
CA SER A 213 6.27 1.88 -8.96
C SER A 213 6.49 0.53 -8.26
N GLU A 214 7.72 0.03 -8.33
CA GLU A 214 8.12 -1.18 -7.61
C GLU A 214 7.90 -1.04 -6.10
N GLN A 215 8.09 0.17 -5.57
CA GLN A 215 7.85 0.48 -4.16
C GLN A 215 6.38 0.29 -3.77
N TRP A 216 5.42 0.71 -4.61
CA TRP A 216 4.00 0.48 -4.34
C TRP A 216 3.64 -1.01 -4.34
N ALA A 217 4.21 -1.79 -5.26
CA ALA A 217 4.00 -3.22 -5.29
C ALA A 217 4.48 -3.87 -3.99
N LYS A 218 5.69 -3.53 -3.52
CA LYS A 218 6.26 -4.01 -2.24
C LYS A 218 5.39 -3.64 -1.04
N TRP A 219 4.89 -2.40 -0.99
CA TRP A 219 4.01 -1.96 0.09
C TRP A 219 2.66 -2.69 0.06
N ASN A 220 2.06 -2.90 -1.11
CA ASN A 220 0.81 -3.66 -1.23
C ASN A 220 0.97 -5.10 -0.77
N GLU A 221 2.05 -5.77 -1.15
CA GLU A 221 2.36 -7.13 -0.69
C GLU A 221 2.56 -7.18 0.83
N ARG A 222 3.31 -6.22 1.39
CA ARG A 222 3.54 -6.14 2.85
C ARG A 222 2.26 -5.85 3.61
N LEU A 223 1.42 -4.93 3.14
CA LEU A 223 0.11 -4.63 3.74
C LEU A 223 -0.81 -5.85 3.70
N LEU A 224 -0.77 -6.63 2.62
CA LEU A 224 -1.51 -7.88 2.50
C LEU A 224 -0.99 -8.92 3.50
N ALA A 225 0.32 -9.08 3.63
CA ALA A 225 0.91 -9.97 4.63
C ALA A 225 0.55 -9.56 6.07
N LEU A 226 0.58 -8.26 6.38
CA LEU A 226 0.22 -7.70 7.67
C LEU A 226 -1.24 -7.95 8.07
N SER A 227 -2.13 -8.20 7.11
CA SER A 227 -3.52 -8.59 7.38
C SER A 227 -3.67 -10.05 7.85
N SER A 228 -2.60 -10.84 7.84
CA SER A 228 -2.59 -12.22 8.34
C SER A 228 -2.61 -12.28 9.86
N GLU A 229 -3.44 -13.17 10.41
CA GLU A 229 -3.47 -13.48 11.84
C GLU A 229 -2.26 -14.30 12.33
N ASN A 230 -1.47 -14.88 11.42
CA ASN A 230 -0.30 -15.69 11.78
C ASN A 230 0.90 -14.88 12.25
N LEU A 231 0.86 -13.55 12.14
CA LEU A 231 1.92 -12.66 12.61
C LEU A 231 1.85 -12.47 14.12
N SER A 232 2.99 -12.68 14.79
CA SER A 232 3.12 -12.33 16.20
C SER A 232 2.93 -10.82 16.41
N ALA A 233 2.63 -10.40 17.64
CA ALA A 233 2.44 -8.98 17.94
C ALA A 233 3.72 -8.16 17.74
N SER A 234 4.89 -8.74 18.01
CA SER A 234 6.19 -8.09 17.76
C SER A 234 6.46 -7.93 16.27
N ASP A 235 6.28 -9.00 15.48
CA ASP A 235 6.53 -8.95 14.04
C ASP A 235 5.61 -7.93 13.37
N PHE A 236 4.33 -7.90 13.77
CA PHE A 236 3.37 -6.91 13.29
C PHE A 236 3.84 -5.48 13.58
N ALA A 237 4.25 -5.19 14.82
CA ALA A 237 4.74 -3.88 15.21
C ALA A 237 6.01 -3.48 14.43
N ASP A 238 6.92 -4.41 14.22
CA ASP A 238 8.16 -4.19 13.47
C ASP A 238 7.87 -3.88 12.00
N PHE A 239 7.00 -4.64 11.34
CA PHE A 239 6.62 -4.38 9.95
C PHE A 239 5.91 -3.03 9.78
N ILE A 240 5.02 -2.65 10.70
CA ILE A 240 4.39 -1.33 10.71
C ILE A 240 5.46 -0.24 10.90
N GLY A 241 6.38 -0.42 11.85
CA GLY A 241 7.47 0.50 12.14
C GLY A 241 8.40 0.72 10.94
N GLN A 242 8.82 -0.37 10.30
CA GLN A 242 9.63 -0.34 9.07
C GLN A 242 8.93 0.42 7.95
N THR A 243 7.65 0.10 7.69
CA THR A 243 6.88 0.76 6.62
C THR A 243 6.66 2.25 6.90
N ARG A 244 6.39 2.63 8.15
CA ARG A 244 6.32 4.04 8.56
C ARG A 244 7.69 4.75 8.44
N GLY A 245 8.79 4.04 8.69
CA GLY A 245 10.16 4.53 8.48
C GLY A 245 10.44 4.83 7.02
N GLU A 246 10.14 3.88 6.13
CA GLU A 246 10.25 4.04 4.67
C GLU A 246 9.37 5.21 4.16
N LEU A 247 8.11 5.28 4.62
CA LEU A 247 7.20 6.37 4.31
C LEU A 247 7.80 7.73 4.74
N LYS A 248 8.35 7.80 5.96
CA LYS A 248 8.96 9.03 6.47
C LYS A 248 10.19 9.42 5.64
N ALA A 249 11.04 8.48 5.29
CA ALA A 249 12.22 8.73 4.47
C ALA A 249 11.81 9.33 3.11
N LEU A 250 10.84 8.71 2.42
CA LEU A 250 10.32 9.22 1.14
C LEU A 250 9.64 10.58 1.27
N ARG A 251 8.86 10.83 2.33
CA ARG A 251 8.26 12.15 2.58
C ARG A 251 9.28 13.27 2.78
N THR A 252 10.52 12.93 3.14
CA THR A 252 11.61 13.89 3.35
C THR A 252 12.71 13.78 2.29
N ALA A 253 12.54 12.95 1.26
CA ALA A 253 13.57 12.67 0.27
C ALA A 253 13.81 13.82 -0.70
N VAL A 254 12.75 14.56 -1.04
CA VAL A 254 12.86 15.73 -1.92
C VAL A 254 13.11 16.97 -1.09
N THR A 255 14.27 17.60 -1.29
CA THR A 255 14.71 18.81 -0.61
C THR A 255 15.14 19.87 -1.62
N LEU A 256 15.25 21.12 -1.15
CA LEU A 256 15.90 22.18 -1.91
C LEU A 256 17.40 22.16 -1.56
N GLN A 257 18.26 22.34 -2.56
CA GLN A 257 19.69 22.48 -2.32
C GLN A 257 19.98 23.67 -1.39
N GLU A 258 20.84 23.49 -0.37
CA GLU A 258 21.11 24.51 0.65
C GLU A 258 21.78 25.77 0.05
N GLY A 259 21.40 26.94 0.56
CA GLY A 259 22.30 28.11 0.56
C GLY A 259 22.10 29.23 -0.48
N THR A 260 20.90 29.54 -0.95
CA THR A 260 20.76 30.51 -2.05
C THR A 260 20.15 31.85 -1.63
N THR A 261 20.97 32.87 -1.38
CA THR A 261 20.44 34.24 -1.56
C THR A 261 20.32 34.48 -3.07
N PHE A 262 19.10 34.54 -3.59
CA PHE A 262 18.88 34.81 -5.02
C PHE A 262 19.05 36.30 -5.31
N THR A 263 19.93 36.66 -6.25
CA THR A 263 20.08 38.05 -6.67
C THR A 263 19.33 38.28 -7.98
N LEU A 264 18.32 39.15 -7.94
CA LEU A 264 17.50 39.55 -9.08
C LEU A 264 18.08 40.86 -9.64
N GLY A 265 18.66 40.80 -10.85
CA GLY A 265 19.27 41.94 -11.53
C GLY A 265 18.27 42.96 -12.09
N SER A 266 16.99 42.57 -12.20
CA SER A 266 15.90 43.35 -12.78
C SER A 266 14.60 43.16 -12.00
N ARG A 267 13.62 44.01 -12.26
CA ARG A 267 12.27 43.86 -11.69
C ARG A 267 11.54 42.64 -12.22
N GLU A 268 11.77 42.25 -13.47
CA GLU A 268 11.28 41.00 -14.06
C GLU A 268 12.45 40.05 -14.19
N SER A 269 12.36 38.87 -13.60
CA SER A 269 13.47 37.92 -13.53
C SER A 269 12.94 36.50 -13.32
N GLN A 270 13.86 35.53 -13.33
CA GLN A 270 13.55 34.12 -13.12
C GLN A 270 14.14 33.65 -11.78
N LEU A 271 13.32 33.00 -10.98
CA LEU A 271 13.73 32.29 -9.77
C LEU A 271 14.03 30.84 -10.15
N ARG A 272 15.26 30.40 -9.92
CA ARG A 272 15.74 29.05 -10.24
C ARG A 272 15.85 28.25 -8.95
N LEU A 273 15.06 27.20 -8.83
CA LEU A 273 14.99 26.36 -7.63
C LEU A 273 15.53 24.97 -7.95
N ASP A 274 16.66 24.62 -7.36
CA ASP A 274 17.27 23.31 -7.55
C ASP A 274 16.74 22.33 -6.50
N LEU A 275 15.92 21.39 -6.97
CA LEU A 275 15.40 20.31 -6.15
C LEU A 275 16.31 19.09 -6.25
N GLN A 276 16.56 18.44 -5.12
CA GLN A 276 17.31 17.21 -5.03
C GLN A 276 16.43 16.11 -4.46
N ASN A 277 16.51 14.91 -5.03
CA ASN A 277 15.82 13.72 -4.55
C ASN A 277 16.85 12.69 -4.10
N SER A 278 16.84 12.35 -2.82
CA SER A 278 17.73 11.34 -2.22
C SER A 278 17.15 9.94 -2.17
N SER A 279 15.97 9.72 -2.76
CA SER A 279 15.35 8.39 -2.84
C SER A 279 15.71 7.65 -4.12
N ASP A 280 15.55 6.33 -4.08
CA ASP A 280 15.73 5.42 -5.22
C ASP A 280 14.54 5.41 -6.19
N GLN A 281 13.58 6.32 -6.04
CA GLN A 281 12.38 6.40 -6.88
C GLN A 281 12.29 7.78 -7.51
N ASP A 282 11.80 7.84 -8.75
CA ASP A 282 11.41 9.11 -9.36
C ASP A 282 10.25 9.71 -8.56
N MET A 283 10.31 11.01 -8.30
CA MET A 283 9.30 11.71 -7.51
C MET A 283 8.71 12.90 -8.26
N ASP A 284 7.40 12.85 -8.46
CA ASP A 284 6.60 13.97 -8.94
C ASP A 284 6.14 14.82 -7.75
N VAL A 285 6.53 16.08 -7.71
CA VAL A 285 6.23 16.98 -6.59
C VAL A 285 5.65 18.30 -7.07
N GLN A 286 4.73 18.86 -6.28
CA GLN A 286 4.23 20.21 -6.49
C GLN A 286 5.01 21.19 -5.61
N VAL A 287 5.71 22.13 -6.23
CA VAL A 287 6.41 23.20 -5.53
C VAL A 287 5.53 24.42 -5.51
N ARG A 288 5.28 24.96 -4.32
CA ARG A 288 4.53 26.21 -4.11
C ARG A 288 5.44 27.28 -3.55
N VAL A 289 5.42 28.45 -4.17
CA VAL A 289 6.29 29.58 -3.82
C VAL A 289 5.44 30.77 -3.43
N VAL A 290 5.78 31.42 -2.31
CA VAL A 290 5.06 32.57 -1.76
C VAL A 290 6.07 33.63 -1.29
N SER A 291 5.80 34.89 -1.58
CA SER A 291 6.58 36.00 -1.04
C SER A 291 5.71 37.27 -0.96
N PRO A 292 5.85 38.09 0.09
CA PRO A 292 5.10 39.35 0.22
C PRO A 292 5.54 40.42 -0.78
N LYS A 293 6.73 40.28 -1.41
CA LYS A 293 7.34 41.31 -2.27
C LYS A 293 7.64 40.83 -3.70
N LEU A 294 7.27 39.59 -4.03
CA LEU A 294 7.30 39.07 -5.41
C LEU A 294 5.91 38.70 -5.87
N ARG A 295 5.60 39.01 -7.12
CA ARG A 295 4.46 38.48 -7.84
C ARG A 295 4.93 37.35 -8.76
N PHE A 296 4.31 36.18 -8.66
CA PHE A 296 4.64 35.00 -9.45
C PHE A 296 3.61 34.81 -10.57
N THR A 297 4.04 34.47 -11.78
CA THR A 297 3.12 34.15 -12.89
C THR A 297 2.35 32.87 -12.61
N LYS A 298 3.03 31.87 -12.02
CA LYS A 298 2.44 30.65 -11.47
C LYS A 298 3.04 30.41 -10.08
N SER A 299 2.19 30.42 -9.06
CA SER A 299 2.62 30.21 -7.67
C SER A 299 2.81 28.73 -7.30
N ALA A 300 2.38 27.81 -8.17
CA ALA A 300 2.57 26.38 -8.03
C ALA A 300 2.96 25.73 -9.37
N ALA A 301 3.89 24.77 -9.32
CA ALA A 301 4.31 23.98 -10.47
C ALA A 301 4.59 22.54 -10.06
N VAL A 302 4.22 21.58 -10.92
CA VAL A 302 4.55 20.16 -10.74
C VAL A 302 5.80 19.85 -11.55
N ILE A 303 6.77 19.18 -10.93
CA ILE A 303 8.03 18.78 -11.57
C ILE A 303 8.40 17.36 -11.16
N ARG A 304 8.97 16.61 -12.10
CA ARG A 304 9.56 15.30 -11.85
C ARG A 304 11.02 15.47 -11.43
N VAL A 305 11.38 14.92 -10.28
CA VAL A 305 12.77 14.85 -9.80
C VAL A 305 13.23 13.40 -9.86
N PRO A 306 14.23 13.07 -10.70
CA PRO A 306 14.67 11.69 -10.89
C PRO A 306 15.26 11.09 -9.61
N ALA A 307 15.21 9.77 -9.50
CA ALA A 307 15.84 9.02 -8.42
C ALA A 307 17.32 9.39 -8.26
N ASN A 308 17.77 9.63 -7.03
CA ASN A 308 19.15 10.02 -6.69
C ASN A 308 19.71 11.18 -7.54
N GLY A 309 18.85 12.07 -8.00
CA GLY A 309 19.20 13.14 -8.92
C GLY A 309 18.65 14.51 -8.51
N SER A 310 18.76 15.47 -9.42
CA SER A 310 18.25 16.82 -9.24
C SER A 310 17.48 17.30 -10.46
N SER A 311 16.60 18.28 -10.24
CA SER A 311 15.88 18.97 -11.31
C SER A 311 15.74 20.45 -10.97
N GLU A 312 16.01 21.31 -11.95
CA GLU A 312 15.83 22.75 -11.83
C GLU A 312 14.38 23.13 -12.15
N LEU A 313 13.73 23.86 -11.25
CA LEU A 313 12.44 24.49 -11.48
C LEU A 313 12.64 25.99 -11.70
N VAL A 314 12.24 26.48 -12.87
CA VAL A 314 12.29 27.90 -13.22
C VAL A 314 10.90 28.53 -13.03
N VAL A 315 10.83 29.60 -12.22
CA VAL A 315 9.60 30.34 -11.94
C VAL A 315 9.78 31.81 -12.30
N ASP A 316 8.95 32.33 -13.20
CA ASP A 316 8.97 33.74 -13.56
C ASP A 316 8.41 34.61 -12.42
N VAL A 317 9.16 35.65 -12.05
CA VAL A 317 8.86 36.54 -10.92
C VAL A 317 8.97 38.01 -11.29
N VAL A 318 8.10 38.81 -10.68
CA VAL A 318 8.12 40.27 -10.75
C VAL A 318 8.29 40.85 -9.35
N ALA A 319 9.39 41.59 -9.13
CA ALA A 319 9.68 42.26 -7.88
C ALA A 319 8.83 43.52 -7.70
N LEU A 320 8.14 43.60 -6.55
CA LEU A 320 7.30 44.74 -6.18
C LEU A 320 8.12 45.87 -5.52
N SER A 321 9.26 45.54 -4.91
CA SER A 321 10.16 46.50 -4.26
C SER A 321 11.62 46.05 -4.32
N ASN A 322 12.55 46.99 -4.15
CA ASN A 322 13.97 46.70 -3.98
C ASN A 322 14.28 46.24 -2.55
N GLY A 323 15.45 45.61 -2.36
CA GLY A 323 15.93 45.17 -1.05
C GLY A 323 15.97 43.65 -0.91
N LEU A 324 16.18 43.18 0.33
CA LEU A 324 16.20 41.77 0.69
C LEU A 324 14.85 41.38 1.30
N PHE A 325 14.22 40.32 0.81
CA PHE A 325 12.97 39.82 1.35
C PHE A 325 12.90 38.29 1.32
N PRO A 326 12.15 37.68 2.25
CA PRO A 326 11.99 36.24 2.31
C PRO A 326 11.07 35.73 1.20
N VAL A 327 11.40 34.53 0.72
CA VAL A 327 10.63 33.70 -0.21
C VAL A 327 10.42 32.37 0.48
N GLU A 328 9.15 32.03 0.70
CA GLU A 328 8.74 30.79 1.30
C GLU A 328 8.47 29.76 0.22
N ILE A 329 9.12 28.61 0.34
CA ILE A 329 8.98 27.47 -0.55
C ILE A 329 8.43 26.29 0.25
N ARG A 330 7.36 25.69 -0.26
CA ARG A 330 6.77 24.47 0.28
C ARG A 330 6.66 23.44 -0.83
N ILE A 331 7.09 22.23 -0.54
CA ILE A 331 6.99 21.08 -1.44
C ILE A 331 5.77 20.29 -0.99
N PHE A 332 4.94 19.88 -1.95
CA PHE A 332 3.75 19.06 -1.75
C PHE A 332 3.80 17.84 -2.65
N THR A 333 2.93 16.88 -2.38
CA THR A 333 2.60 15.78 -3.28
C THR A 333 2.10 16.32 -4.61
N ALA A 334 2.15 15.53 -5.69
CA ALA A 334 1.82 16.03 -7.02
C ALA A 334 0.37 16.59 -7.12
N ASP A 335 -0.54 16.04 -6.33
CA ASP A 335 -1.93 16.52 -6.16
C ASP A 335 -2.07 17.80 -5.31
N GLY A 336 -1.01 18.24 -4.63
CA GLY A 336 -0.99 19.42 -3.76
C GLY A 336 -1.69 19.25 -2.41
N LEU A 337 -2.09 18.04 -2.02
CA LEU A 337 -2.89 17.79 -0.81
C LEU A 337 -2.04 17.58 0.44
N SER A 338 -0.86 16.97 0.30
CA SER A 338 0.01 16.65 1.43
C SER A 338 1.36 17.35 1.29
N GLN A 339 1.81 18.03 2.33
CA GLN A 339 3.14 18.65 2.33
C GLN A 339 4.24 17.59 2.46
N LEU A 340 5.27 17.71 1.64
CA LEU A 340 6.50 16.93 1.70
C LEU A 340 7.60 17.75 2.39
N GLY A 341 8.32 17.13 3.30
CA GLY A 341 9.39 17.77 4.05
C GLY A 341 8.95 18.99 4.86
N LYS A 342 9.95 19.82 5.20
CA LYS A 342 9.76 21.07 5.96
C LYS A 342 9.61 22.25 5.01
N LYS A 343 8.97 23.31 5.49
CA LYS A 343 9.00 24.63 4.85
C LYS A 343 10.45 25.11 4.76
N VAL A 344 10.84 25.65 3.61
CA VAL A 344 12.15 26.26 3.39
C VAL A 344 11.97 27.76 3.17
N GLU A 345 12.74 28.58 3.87
CA GLU A 345 12.79 30.03 3.66
C GLU A 345 14.09 30.40 2.98
N VAL A 346 13.96 31.13 1.87
CA VAL A 346 15.09 31.56 1.06
C VAL A 346 15.03 33.07 0.90
N SER A 347 16.19 33.74 0.83
CA SER A 347 16.21 35.21 0.68
C SER A 347 16.38 35.60 -0.78
N ALA A 348 15.61 36.58 -1.24
CA ALA A 348 15.79 37.20 -2.55
C ALA A 348 16.21 38.67 -2.40
N ARG A 349 17.25 39.07 -3.12
CA ARG A 349 17.82 40.42 -3.16
C ARG A 349 17.51 41.04 -4.52
N VAL A 350 16.89 42.22 -4.53
CA VAL A 350 16.59 42.98 -5.75
C VAL A 350 17.35 44.29 -5.77
N ASN A 351 18.19 44.46 -6.79
CA ASN A 351 18.94 45.68 -7.06
C ASN A 351 18.52 46.28 -8.42
N ALA A 352 17.22 46.52 -8.62
CA ALA A 352 16.75 47.13 -9.86
C ALA A 352 17.01 48.65 -9.83
N ILE A 353 17.85 49.13 -10.75
CA ILE A 353 18.04 50.55 -11.00
C ILE A 353 16.74 51.05 -11.64
N ALA A 354 15.94 51.80 -10.87
CA ALA A 354 14.73 52.43 -11.35
C ALA A 354 15.06 53.33 -12.55
N GLY A 355 14.20 53.33 -13.58
CA GLY A 355 14.37 53.97 -14.90
C GLY A 355 14.60 55.49 -14.96
N LEU A 356 15.19 56.10 -13.92
CA LEU A 356 15.70 57.47 -13.93
C LEU A 356 16.68 57.72 -15.08
N GLY A 357 17.45 56.72 -15.51
CA GLY A 357 18.34 56.84 -16.66
C GLY A 357 17.61 57.19 -17.96
N GLN A 358 16.39 56.68 -18.17
CA GLN A 358 15.59 56.98 -19.36
C GLN A 358 14.99 58.39 -19.30
N VAL A 359 14.55 58.84 -18.12
CA VAL A 359 14.03 60.20 -17.94
C VAL A 359 15.16 61.22 -18.14
N VAL A 360 16.32 60.99 -17.52
CA VAL A 360 17.49 61.86 -17.67
C VAL A 360 18.00 61.85 -19.10
N SER A 361 18.05 60.69 -19.77
CA SER A 361 18.47 60.61 -21.18
C SER A 361 17.46 61.26 -22.12
N GLY A 362 16.15 61.13 -21.85
CA GLY A 362 15.11 61.80 -22.62
C GLY A 362 15.17 63.32 -22.50
N VAL A 363 15.38 63.83 -21.29
CA VAL A 363 15.59 65.27 -21.04
C VAL A 363 16.89 65.75 -21.67
N ALA A 364 17.99 65.00 -21.55
CA ALA A 364 19.27 65.33 -22.16
C ALA A 364 19.17 65.34 -23.70
N PHE A 365 18.46 64.37 -24.29
CA PHE A 365 18.20 64.31 -25.73
C PHE A 365 17.37 65.50 -26.20
N LEU A 366 16.30 65.86 -25.46
CA LEU A 366 15.50 67.05 -25.75
C LEU A 366 16.33 68.33 -25.68
N LEU A 367 17.19 68.48 -24.67
CA LEU A 367 18.10 69.63 -24.56
C LEU A 367 19.10 69.68 -25.72
N LEU A 368 19.65 68.52 -26.12
CA LEU A 368 20.61 68.42 -27.22
C LEU A 368 19.96 68.79 -28.56
N VAL A 369 18.76 68.28 -28.84
CA VAL A 369 17.97 68.62 -30.04
C VAL A 369 17.63 70.11 -30.05
N THR A 370 17.17 70.65 -28.91
CA THR A 370 16.84 72.09 -28.78
C THR A 370 18.06 72.97 -29.04
N TRP A 371 19.22 72.58 -28.50
CA TRP A 371 20.48 73.28 -28.72
C TRP A 371 20.92 73.22 -30.19
N TRP A 372 20.80 72.06 -30.84
CA TRP A 372 21.18 71.89 -32.24
C TRP A 372 20.36 72.78 -33.18
N VAL A 373 19.05 72.86 -32.96
CA VAL A 373 18.14 73.75 -33.71
C VAL A 373 18.51 75.23 -33.52
N ALA A 374 18.82 75.65 -32.28
CA ALA A 374 19.24 77.01 -31.99
C ALA A 374 20.61 77.37 -32.62
N HIS A 375 21.54 76.41 -32.65
CA HIS A 375 22.88 76.61 -33.20
C HIS A 375 22.87 76.78 -34.73
N ILE A 376 22.09 75.95 -35.43
CA ILE A 376 21.95 76.03 -36.89
C ILE A 376 21.31 77.36 -37.30
N ARG A 377 20.26 77.81 -36.59
CA ARG A 377 19.60 79.10 -36.86
C ARG A 377 20.54 80.31 -36.72
N ARG A 378 21.50 80.25 -35.79
CA ARG A 378 22.51 81.31 -35.61
C ARG A 378 23.55 81.35 -36.73
N LYS A 379 23.85 80.21 -37.37
CA LYS A 379 24.78 80.15 -38.51
C LYS A 379 24.19 80.79 -39.76
N TYR A 380 22.88 80.65 -40.00
CA TYR A 380 22.20 81.26 -41.15
C TYR A 380 22.00 82.79 -41.04
N ARG A 381 22.01 83.38 -39.84
CA ARG A 381 21.92 84.85 -39.69
C ARG A 381 23.23 85.61 -39.94
N LYS A 382 24.37 84.92 -40.08
CA LYS A 382 25.68 85.55 -40.38
C LYS A 382 26.05 85.59 -41.86
N GLN A 383 25.21 85.07 -42.76
CA GLN A 383 25.45 85.13 -44.22
C GLN A 383 24.66 86.21 -44.96
N VAL A 384 23.82 87.01 -44.28
CA VAL A 384 23.05 88.10 -44.92
C VAL A 384 23.68 89.50 -44.75
N SER A 385 24.81 89.65 -44.03
CA SER A 385 25.44 90.98 -43.82
C SER A 385 26.81 91.19 -44.50
N LYS A 386 27.18 90.37 -45.51
CA LYS A 386 28.38 90.61 -46.33
C LYS A 386 27.97 90.78 -47.80
N ASN A 387 27.41 91.94 -48.13
CA ASN A 387 27.40 92.48 -49.49
C ASN A 387 27.33 94.01 -49.40
N HIS A 388 28.47 94.64 -49.15
CA HIS A 388 28.76 96.02 -49.53
C HIS A 388 30.27 96.26 -49.45
N PRO A 389 30.96 96.47 -50.58
CA PRO A 389 32.20 97.21 -50.61
C PRO A 389 32.02 98.55 -51.32
N VAL A 390 32.33 99.60 -50.57
CA VAL A 390 32.55 100.97 -51.02
C VAL A 390 33.93 101.04 -51.67
N LEU A 391 34.03 101.57 -52.89
CA LEU A 391 35.31 101.91 -53.52
C LEU A 391 35.51 103.44 -53.46
N ARG A 392 36.59 103.87 -52.81
CA ARG A 392 37.13 105.23 -52.87
C ARG A 392 38.58 105.17 -53.35
N SER A 393 38.86 105.95 -54.41
CA SER A 393 40.08 106.70 -54.76
C SER A 393 41.49 106.13 -54.55
N LYS A 394 42.32 106.28 -55.59
CA LYS A 394 43.78 106.54 -55.56
C LYS A 394 44.16 107.36 -56.80
N PRO A 395 45.38 107.94 -56.84
CA PRO A 395 46.00 108.91 -55.94
C PRO A 395 45.83 110.35 -56.44
#